data_AF-A0A941ZU90-F1
#
_entry.id   AF-A0A941ZU90-F1
#
_cell.length_a   1.000
_cell.length_b   1.000
_cell.length_c   1.000
_cell.angle_alpha   90.00
_cell.angle_beta   90.00
_cell.angle_gamma   90.00
#
_symmetry.space_group_name_H-M   'P 1'
#
loop_
_entity.id
_entity.type
_entity.pdbx_description
1 polymer ?
#
loop_
_entity_poly.entity_id
_entity_poly.type
_entity_poly.pdbx_seq_one_letter_code
_entity_poly.pdbx_strand_id
1 'polypeptide(L)' 'MPSFVINEKCDGCKGGEKTACMYICPNDLMVLEPTAMKAY' A
#
# COMPACT_ATOMS: atom_id res chain seq x y z
N MET A 1 15.83 0.47 -5.65
CA MET A 1 14.87 1.18 -6.52
C MET A 1 13.67 1.49 -5.67
N PRO A 2 13.42 2.76 -5.30
CA PRO A 2 12.28 3.09 -4.46
C PRO A 2 10.98 2.79 -5.20
N SER A 3 10.11 2.00 -4.58
CA SER A 3 8.73 1.84 -5.02
C SER A 3 7.98 3.14 -4.76
N PHE A 4 7.08 3.52 -5.68
CA PHE A 4 6.19 4.66 -5.49
C PHE A 4 4.77 4.21 -5.78
N VAL A 5 3.81 4.72 -5.00
CA VAL A 5 2.40 4.39 -5.16
C VAL A 5 1.74 5.45 -6.02
N ILE A 6 0.99 5.01 -7.03
CA ILE A 6 0.16 5.90 -7.84
C ILE A 6 -1.17 6.09 -7.11
N ASN A 7 -1.32 7.25 -6.47
CA ASN A 7 -2.47 7.61 -5.64
C ASN A 7 -3.83 7.59 -6.35
N GLU A 8 -3.86 7.63 -7.68
CA GLU A 8 -5.09 7.52 -8.48
C GLU A 8 -5.54 6.07 -8.67
N LYS A 9 -4.60 5.12 -8.57
CA LYS A 9 -4.85 3.68 -8.77
C LYS A 9 -4.83 2.90 -7.46
N CYS A 10 -4.29 3.49 -6.40
CA CYS A 10 -4.28 2.87 -5.08
C CYS A 10 -5.66 2.98 -4.44
N ASP A 11 -6.27 1.83 -4.24
CA ASP A 11 -7.53 1.63 -3.54
C ASP A 11 -7.32 1.16 -2.09
N GLY A 12 -6.07 1.13 -1.62
CA GLY A 12 -5.71 0.67 -0.29
C GLY A 12 -6.03 -0.81 -0.05
N CYS A 13 -6.11 -1.63 -1.10
CA CYS A 13 -6.53 -3.04 -1.02
C CYS A 13 -7.86 -3.23 -0.27
N LYS A 14 -8.85 -2.36 -0.49
CA LYS A 14 -10.16 -2.34 0.21
C LYS A 14 -11.02 -3.60 0.04
N GLY A 15 -10.61 -4.54 -0.80
CA GLY A 15 -11.28 -5.84 -1.03
C GLY A 15 -10.42 -7.07 -0.74
N GLY A 16 -9.19 -6.90 -0.24
CA GLY A 16 -8.32 -8.00 0.17
C GLY A 16 -8.31 -8.16 1.69
N GLU A 17 -8.04 -9.36 2.19
CA GLU A 17 -7.84 -9.58 3.64
C GLU A 17 -6.58 -8.90 4.18
N LYS A 18 -5.61 -8.59 3.30
CA LYS A 18 -4.31 -8.01 3.65
C LYS A 18 -3.90 -6.97 2.61
N THR A 19 -3.26 -5.91 3.08
CA THR A 19 -2.63 -4.92 2.21
C THR A 19 -1.46 -5.56 1.47
N ALA A 20 -1.63 -5.83 0.18
CA ALA A 20 -0.67 -6.59 -0.62
C ALA A 20 0.73 -5.94 -0.65
N CYS A 21 0.78 -4.62 -0.81
CA CYS A 21 2.04 -3.86 -0.85
C CYS A 21 2.80 -3.90 0.47
N MET A 22 2.10 -3.87 1.61
CA MET A 22 2.70 -4.02 2.94
C MET A 22 3.19 -5.46 3.14
N TYR A 23 2.37 -6.45 2.80
CA TYR A 23 2.68 -7.86 3.02
C TYR A 23 3.88 -8.37 2.19
N ILE A 24 4.02 -7.90 0.96
CA ILE A 24 5.08 -8.35 0.06
C ILE A 24 6.42 -7.63 0.29
N CYS A 25 6.43 -6.50 1.00
CA CYS A 25 7.65 -5.70 1.14
C CYS A 25 8.58 -6.32 2.20
N PRO A 26 9.74 -6.90 1.81
CA PRO A 26 10.65 -7.55 2.77
C PRO A 26 11.34 -6.57 3.71
N ASN A 27 11.27 -5.27 3.41
CA ASN A 27 11.87 -4.18 4.19
C ASN A 27 10.82 -3.31 4.90
N ASP A 28 9.55 -3.69 4.88
CA ASP A 28 8.45 -2.98 5.56
C ASP A 28 8.36 -1.47 5.20
N LEU A 29 8.78 -1.11 3.99
CA LEU A 29 8.83 0.28 3.53
C LEU A 29 7.45 0.81 3.08
N MET A 30 6.53 -0.11 2.78
CA MET A 30 5.22 0.21 2.21
C MET A 30 4.17 0.19 3.31
N VAL A 31 3.63 1.36 3.65
CA VAL A 31 2.67 1.50 4.75
C VAL A 31 1.34 2.02 4.22
N LEU A 32 0.24 1.42 4.65
CA LEU A 32 -1.10 1.91 4.34
C LEU A 32 -1.44 3.07 5.29
N GLU A 33 -1.84 4.20 4.72
CA GLU A 33 -2.50 5.26 5.45
C GLU A 33 -4.01 4.95 5.53
N PRO A 34 -4.59 4.71 6.74
CA PRO A 34 -5.99 4.31 6.91
C PRO A 34 -7.02 5.46 6.79
N THR A 35 -6.62 6.72 6.98
CA THR A 35 -7.44 7.92 6.76
C THR A 35 -7.59 8.27 5.27
N ALA A 36 -6.52 8.12 4.49
CA ALA A 36 -6.51 8.38 3.05
C ALA A 36 -6.78 7.12 2.21
N MET A 37 -6.70 5.93 2.80
CA MET A 37 -6.76 4.62 2.14
C MET A 37 -5.74 4.48 1.01
N LYS A 38 -4.55 5.06 1.20
CA LYS A 38 -3.47 5.09 0.21
C LYS A 38 -2.20 4.57 0.85
N ALA A 39 -1.52 3.68 0.14
CA ALA A 39 -0.19 3.24 0.55
C ALA A 39 0.87 4.24 0.06
N TYR A 40 1.96 4.35 0.79
CA TYR A 40 3.17 5.08 0.38
C TYR A 40 4.41 4.23 0.59
#